data_AF-A0A1A8MYS1-F1
#
_entry.id   AF-A0A1A8MYS1-F1
#
_cell.length_a   1.000
_cell.length_b   1.000
_cell.length_c   1.000
_cell.angle_alpha   90.00
_cell.angle_beta   90.00
_cell.angle_gamma   90.00
#
_symmetry.space_group_name_H-M   'P 1'
#
loop_
_entity.id
_entity.type
_entity.pdbx_description
1 polymer ?
#
loop_
_entity_poly.entity_id
_entity_poly.type
_entity_poly.pdbx_seq_one_letter_code
_entity_poly.pdbx_strand_id
1 'polypeptide(L)'
;EKMKVQFCGFRPSLVVLQVGDRDDSNLYISTKLKAAAEIGIDAKHVRLPNSATQDEVLHSIMSVNENQTVHGLIVQLPLDTVNHINSELVTNAVSPEKDVDGLSCINAGKLSRGDLNDCFIPCTPNGCLELIRQTGVSVAGKHAVVIGRSKIVGAPMHDLLLWNHATVTTCHSKTPDLPEQVGRAD
;
A
#
# COMPACT_ATOMS: atom_id res chain seq x y z
N GLU A 1 21.04 3.12 2.89
CA GLU A 1 22.52 3.23 2.94
C GLU A 1 23.20 2.16 3.78
N LYS A 2 22.78 1.88 5.02
CA LYS A 2 23.39 0.86 5.90
C LYS A 2 23.64 -0.49 5.21
N MET A 3 22.66 -1.04 4.48
CA MET A 3 22.83 -2.32 3.77
C MET A 3 23.85 -2.26 2.63
N LYS A 4 23.98 -1.13 1.92
CA LYS A 4 24.97 -0.96 0.84
C LYS A 4 26.40 -0.92 1.40
N VAL A 5 26.57 -0.37 2.60
CA VAL A 5 27.85 -0.33 3.32
C VAL A 5 28.22 -1.72 3.84
N GLN A 6 27.24 -2.48 4.32
CA GLN A 6 27.46 -3.82 4.88
C GLN A 6 27.65 -4.89 3.79
N PHE A 7 26.96 -4.75 2.66
CA PHE A 7 26.97 -5.69 1.54
C PHE A 7 27.30 -4.97 0.24
N CYS A 8 28.59 -4.97 -0.13
CA CYS A 8 29.07 -4.36 -1.36
C CYS A 8 28.32 -4.96 -2.57
N GLY A 9 27.75 -4.11 -3.42
CA GLY A 9 26.97 -4.54 -4.59
C GLY A 9 25.48 -4.78 -4.34
N PHE A 10 25.00 -4.72 -3.09
CA PHE A 10 23.57 -4.84 -2.79
C PHE A 10 22.75 -3.72 -3.44
N ARG A 11 21.70 -4.11 -4.18
CA ARG A 11 20.72 -3.19 -4.77
C ARG A 11 19.31 -3.63 -4.36
N PRO A 12 18.55 -2.77 -3.67
CA PRO A 12 17.14 -3.04 -3.45
C PRO A 12 16.44 -3.15 -4.82
N SER A 13 15.44 -4.03 -4.89
CA SER A 13 14.73 -4.31 -6.13
C SER A 13 13.24 -4.39 -5.88
N LEU A 14 12.48 -3.80 -6.78
CA LEU A 14 11.03 -3.68 -6.76
C LEU A 14 10.46 -4.25 -8.05
N VAL A 15 9.40 -5.05 -7.95
CA VAL A 15 8.58 -5.44 -9.11
C VAL A 15 7.24 -4.75 -9.02
N VAL A 16 6.80 -4.15 -10.13
CA VAL A 16 5.44 -3.67 -10.30
C VAL A 16 4.76 -4.57 -11.33
N LEU A 17 3.70 -5.27 -10.92
CA LEU A 17 2.90 -6.15 -11.76
C LEU A 17 1.62 -5.43 -12.22
N GLN A 18 1.44 -5.32 -13.53
CA GLN A 18 0.27 -4.73 -14.17
C GLN A 18 -0.48 -5.82 -14.94
N VAL A 19 -1.82 -5.77 -14.92
CA VAL A 19 -2.69 -6.54 -15.83
C VAL A 19 -3.42 -5.54 -16.72
N GLY A 20 -3.36 -5.76 -18.03
CA GLY A 20 -3.93 -4.86 -19.04
C GLY A 20 -3.05 -3.64 -19.31
N ASP A 21 -3.67 -2.56 -19.81
CA ASP A 21 -2.93 -1.41 -20.36
C ASP A 21 -3.61 -0.05 -20.15
N ARG A 22 -4.31 0.12 -19.02
CA ARG A 22 -4.97 1.41 -18.72
C ARG A 22 -3.97 2.57 -18.69
N ASP A 23 -4.36 3.67 -19.32
CA ASP A 23 -3.54 4.89 -19.40
C ASP A 23 -3.20 5.49 -18.03
N ASP A 24 -4.17 5.48 -17.10
CA ASP A 24 -3.95 5.98 -15.74
C ASP A 24 -2.91 5.13 -14.99
N SER A 25 -3.06 3.81 -15.01
CA SER A 25 -2.09 2.86 -14.47
C SER A 25 -0.70 3.05 -15.08
N ASN A 26 -0.60 3.21 -16.40
CA ASN A 26 0.66 3.43 -17.10
C ASN A 26 1.40 4.67 -16.60
N LEU A 27 0.69 5.78 -16.42
CA LEU A 27 1.26 7.02 -15.91
C LEU A 27 1.77 6.84 -14.46
N TYR A 28 0.95 6.23 -13.59
CA TYR A 28 1.34 5.97 -12.20
C TYR A 28 2.55 5.04 -12.10
N ILE A 29 2.57 3.95 -12.88
CA ILE A 29 3.71 3.01 -12.90
C ILE A 29 4.97 3.74 -13.38
N SER A 30 4.89 4.53 -14.45
CA SER A 30 6.06 5.27 -14.95
C SER A 30 6.67 6.20 -13.90
N THR A 31 5.81 6.85 -13.09
CA THR A 31 6.22 7.71 -11.99
C THR A 31 6.89 6.90 -10.88
N LYS A 32 6.34 5.73 -10.50
CA LYS A 32 6.94 4.83 -9.52
C LYS A 32 8.33 4.34 -9.97
N LEU A 33 8.48 3.93 -11.23
CA LEU A 33 9.75 3.47 -11.78
C LEU A 33 10.80 4.59 -11.81
N LYS A 34 10.41 5.80 -12.21
CA LYS A 34 11.30 6.97 -12.23
C LYS A 34 11.80 7.30 -10.82
N ALA A 35 10.89 7.40 -9.85
CA ALA A 35 11.25 7.66 -8.46
C ALA A 35 12.17 6.56 -7.90
N ALA A 36 11.90 5.29 -8.21
CA ALA A 36 12.75 4.17 -7.81
C ALA A 36 14.17 4.29 -8.40
N ALA A 37 14.29 4.64 -9.68
CA ALA A 37 15.58 4.84 -10.33
C ALA A 37 16.37 6.01 -9.72
N GLU A 38 15.70 7.13 -9.40
CA GLU A 38 16.31 8.32 -8.77
C GLU A 38 16.94 8.00 -7.40
N ILE A 39 16.33 7.09 -6.63
CA ILE A 39 16.86 6.64 -5.33
C ILE A 39 17.73 5.37 -5.43
N GLY A 40 18.00 4.89 -6.65
CA GLY A 40 18.89 3.77 -6.93
C GLY A 40 18.34 2.38 -6.57
N ILE A 41 17.02 2.20 -6.69
CA ILE A 41 16.31 0.91 -6.64
C ILE A 41 16.24 0.32 -8.05
N ASP A 42 16.51 -0.98 -8.20
CA ASP A 42 16.30 -1.73 -9.44
C ASP A 42 14.82 -2.09 -9.58
N ALA A 43 14.06 -1.25 -10.28
CA ALA A 43 12.62 -1.43 -10.47
C ALA A 43 12.30 -2.08 -11.82
N LYS A 44 11.54 -3.18 -11.78
CA LYS A 44 11.09 -3.92 -12.96
C LYS A 44 9.58 -3.81 -13.11
N HIS A 45 9.13 -3.65 -14.34
CA HIS A 45 7.71 -3.63 -14.69
C HIS A 45 7.35 -4.90 -15.43
N VAL A 46 6.45 -5.69 -14.85
CA VAL A 46 5.88 -6.89 -15.45
C VAL A 46 4.46 -6.56 -15.89
N ARG A 47 4.21 -6.56 -17.20
CA ARG A 47 2.89 -6.31 -17.77
C ARG A 47 2.32 -7.60 -18.34
N LEU A 48 1.19 -8.03 -17.80
CA LEU A 48 0.37 -9.12 -18.32
C LEU A 48 -0.73 -8.55 -19.23
N PRO A 49 -1.13 -9.27 -20.30
CA PRO A 49 -2.20 -8.82 -21.19
C PRO A 49 -3.54 -8.77 -20.46
N ASN A 50 -4.51 -8.02 -21.00
CA ASN A 50 -5.87 -7.98 -20.45
C ASN A 50 -6.63 -9.32 -20.58
N SER A 51 -6.11 -10.24 -21.39
CA SER A 51 -6.62 -11.62 -21.53
C SER A 51 -6.09 -12.56 -20.45
N ALA A 52 -5.19 -12.09 -19.57
CA ALA A 52 -4.63 -12.91 -18.51
C ALA A 52 -5.73 -13.46 -17.60
N THR A 53 -5.61 -14.73 -17.25
CA THR A 53 -6.47 -15.45 -16.31
C THR A 53 -5.99 -15.21 -14.88
N GLN A 54 -6.85 -15.50 -13.91
CA GLN A 54 -6.47 -15.42 -12.50
C GLN A 54 -5.25 -16.30 -12.18
N ASP A 55 -5.17 -17.50 -12.74
CA ASP A 55 -4.07 -18.43 -12.49
C ASP A 55 -2.74 -17.91 -13.04
N GLU A 56 -2.74 -17.27 -14.21
CA GLU A 56 -1.55 -16.63 -14.78
C GLU A 56 -1.06 -15.46 -13.90
N VAL A 57 -1.99 -14.64 -13.38
CA VAL A 57 -1.66 -13.55 -12.45
C VAL A 57 -1.06 -14.12 -11.16
N LEU A 58 -1.68 -15.14 -10.57
CA LEU A 58 -1.19 -15.79 -9.35
C LEU A 58 0.17 -16.45 -9.58
N HIS A 59 0.39 -17.12 -10.71
CA HIS A 59 1.67 -17.73 -11.05
C HIS A 59 2.79 -16.69 -11.20
N SER A 60 2.49 -15.53 -11.79
CA SER A 60 3.44 -14.42 -11.87
C SER A 60 3.81 -13.88 -10.48
N ILE A 61 2.82 -13.73 -9.59
CA ILE A 61 3.05 -13.31 -8.20
C ILE A 61 3.92 -14.34 -7.45
N MET A 62 3.63 -15.63 -7.58
CA MET A 62 4.41 -16.69 -6.94
C MET A 62 5.87 -16.70 -7.42
N SER A 63 6.09 -16.52 -8.72
CA SER A 63 7.43 -16.41 -9.29
C SER A 63 8.23 -15.23 -8.67
N VAL A 64 7.55 -14.10 -8.40
CA VAL A 64 8.16 -12.94 -7.73
C VAL A 64 8.39 -13.19 -6.24
N ASN A 65 7.47 -13.87 -5.56
CA ASN A 65 7.61 -14.24 -4.15
C ASN A 65 8.84 -15.13 -3.93
N GLU A 66 9.06 -16.12 -4.78
CA GLU A 66 10.19 -17.06 -4.68
C GLU A 66 11.52 -16.43 -5.09
N ASN A 67 11.51 -15.35 -5.86
CA ASN A 67 12.72 -14.68 -6.30
C ASN A 67 13.39 -13.87 -5.18
N GLN A 68 14.46 -14.42 -4.60
CA GLN A 68 15.23 -13.78 -3.51
C GLN A 68 15.93 -12.47 -3.92
N THR A 69 16.07 -12.17 -5.22
CA THR A 69 16.64 -10.89 -5.66
C THR A 69 15.62 -9.75 -5.63
N VAL A 70 14.32 -10.05 -5.47
CA VAL A 70 13.24 -9.07 -5.39
C VAL A 70 12.84 -8.86 -3.94
N HIS A 71 12.81 -7.60 -3.52
CA HIS A 71 12.59 -7.20 -2.13
C HIS A 71 11.18 -6.63 -1.90
N GLY A 72 10.51 -6.20 -2.96
CA GLY A 72 9.15 -5.68 -2.90
C GLY A 72 8.37 -5.97 -4.17
N LEU A 73 7.06 -6.16 -4.01
CA LEU A 73 6.09 -6.38 -5.07
C LEU A 73 4.90 -5.44 -4.87
N ILE A 74 4.52 -4.74 -5.94
CA ILE A 74 3.28 -3.98 -6.05
C ILE A 74 2.45 -4.61 -7.15
N VAL A 75 1.19 -4.94 -6.85
CA VAL A 75 0.20 -5.27 -7.87
C VAL A 75 -0.61 -4.01 -8.17
N GLN A 76 -0.49 -3.49 -9.40
CA GLN A 76 -1.18 -2.27 -9.79
C GLN A 76 -2.69 -2.53 -9.90
N LEU A 77 -3.47 -1.78 -9.12
CA LEU A 77 -4.93 -1.80 -9.16
C LEU A 77 -5.50 -0.53 -9.82
N PRO A 78 -6.72 -0.59 -10.40
CA PRO A 78 -7.51 -1.80 -10.63
C PRO A 78 -6.90 -2.67 -11.73
N LEU A 79 -7.18 -3.98 -11.69
CA LEU A 79 -6.78 -4.91 -12.75
C LEU A 79 -7.63 -4.64 -14.01
N ASP A 80 -6.98 -4.50 -15.16
CA ASP A 80 -7.65 -4.32 -16.45
C ASP A 80 -7.68 -5.64 -17.21
N THR A 81 -8.80 -6.33 -17.11
CA THR A 81 -8.94 -7.71 -17.57
C THR A 81 -10.33 -7.95 -18.15
N VAL A 82 -10.40 -8.76 -19.20
CA VAL A 82 -11.67 -9.27 -19.75
C VAL A 82 -12.23 -10.45 -18.93
N ASN A 83 -11.37 -11.09 -18.15
CA ASN A 83 -11.73 -12.19 -17.26
C ASN A 83 -12.08 -11.68 -15.87
N HIS A 84 -13.00 -12.37 -15.18
CA HIS A 84 -13.24 -12.14 -13.77
C HIS A 84 -12.04 -12.60 -12.93
N ILE A 85 -11.42 -11.69 -12.20
CA ILE A 85 -10.29 -11.97 -11.29
C ILE A 85 -10.64 -11.46 -9.89
N ASN A 86 -10.49 -12.32 -8.88
CA ASN A 86 -10.68 -11.91 -7.49
C ASN A 86 -9.47 -11.08 -7.02
N SER A 87 -9.64 -9.76 -6.96
CA SER A 87 -8.56 -8.84 -6.54
C SER A 87 -8.07 -9.10 -5.11
N GLU A 88 -8.94 -9.56 -4.21
CA GLU A 88 -8.54 -9.87 -2.83
C GLU A 88 -7.68 -11.14 -2.75
N LEU A 89 -7.96 -12.14 -3.58
CA LEU A 89 -7.09 -13.31 -3.69
C LEU A 89 -5.71 -12.91 -4.24
N VAL A 90 -5.68 -12.03 -5.24
CA VAL A 90 -4.46 -11.52 -5.86
C VAL A 90 -3.61 -10.73 -4.85
N THR A 91 -4.20 -9.78 -4.12
CA THR A 91 -3.44 -8.99 -3.12
C THR A 91 -2.96 -9.85 -1.96
N ASN A 92 -3.71 -10.88 -1.56
CA ASN A 92 -3.29 -11.82 -0.50
C ASN A 92 -2.26 -12.87 -0.96
N ALA A 93 -2.08 -13.05 -2.27
CA ALA A 93 -1.04 -13.93 -2.79
C ALA A 93 0.36 -13.30 -2.72
N VAL A 94 0.46 -11.98 -2.55
CA VAL A 94 1.75 -11.30 -2.33
C VAL A 94 2.29 -11.71 -0.96
N SER A 95 3.56 -12.16 -0.90
CA SER A 95 4.21 -12.49 0.37
C SER A 95 4.21 -11.26 1.30
N PRO A 96 3.81 -11.38 2.58
CA PRO A 96 3.74 -10.25 3.50
C PRO A 96 5.06 -9.48 3.63
N GLU A 97 6.19 -10.17 3.49
CA GLU A 97 7.55 -9.63 3.56
C GLU A 97 7.93 -8.81 2.32
N LYS A 98 7.20 -8.97 1.21
CA LYS A 98 7.38 -8.22 -0.04
C LYS A 98 6.22 -7.28 -0.36
N ASP A 99 5.15 -7.29 0.43
CA ASP A 99 3.93 -6.49 0.23
C ASP A 99 4.16 -5.02 0.60
N VAL A 100 4.98 -4.33 -0.20
CA VAL A 100 5.35 -2.92 0.04
C VAL A 100 4.20 -1.94 -0.12
N ASP A 101 3.06 -2.38 -0.68
CA ASP A 101 1.82 -1.59 -0.76
C ASP A 101 0.91 -1.82 0.47
N GLY A 102 1.23 -2.81 1.32
CA GLY A 102 0.56 -3.06 2.60
C GLY A 102 -0.89 -3.53 2.48
N LEU A 103 -1.27 -4.15 1.35
CA LEU A 103 -2.67 -4.48 1.04
C LEU A 103 -3.08 -5.91 1.38
N SER A 104 -2.11 -6.78 1.74
CA SER A 104 -2.44 -8.13 2.22
C SER A 104 -3.18 -8.09 3.56
N CYS A 105 -4.06 -9.07 3.78
CA CYS A 105 -4.77 -9.20 5.06
C CYS A 105 -3.81 -9.40 6.23
N ILE A 106 -2.62 -9.97 6.00
CA ILE A 106 -1.59 -10.15 7.03
C ILE A 106 -1.05 -8.78 7.48
N ASN A 107 -0.61 -7.93 6.55
CA ASN A 107 -0.11 -6.59 6.89
C ASN A 107 -1.21 -5.69 7.46
N ALA A 108 -2.43 -5.74 6.90
CA ALA A 108 -3.58 -5.03 7.46
C ALA A 108 -3.92 -5.52 8.89
N GLY A 109 -3.84 -6.83 9.13
CA GLY A 109 -4.03 -7.43 10.45
C GLY A 109 -2.99 -6.95 11.46
N LYS A 110 -1.71 -6.94 11.09
CA LYS A 110 -0.63 -6.40 11.93
C LYS A 110 -0.83 -4.91 12.24
N LEU A 111 -1.14 -4.11 11.20
CA LEU A 111 -1.42 -2.67 11.35
C LEU A 111 -2.61 -2.42 12.29
N SER A 112 -3.74 -3.10 12.09
CA SER A 112 -4.93 -2.93 12.95
C SER A 112 -4.70 -3.32 14.41
N ARG A 113 -3.69 -4.16 14.69
CA ARG A 113 -3.32 -4.62 16.04
C ARG A 113 -2.15 -3.85 16.66
N GLY A 114 -1.58 -2.88 15.95
CA GLY A 114 -0.52 -2.00 16.48
C GLY A 114 0.89 -2.52 16.30
N ASP A 115 1.08 -3.56 15.47
CA ASP A 115 2.38 -4.16 15.18
C ASP A 115 3.15 -3.32 14.13
N LEU A 116 3.24 -2.00 14.34
CA LEU A 116 3.78 -1.01 13.38
C LEU A 116 5.24 -1.24 12.99
N ASN A 117 5.99 -1.97 13.82
CA ASN A 117 7.41 -2.28 13.57
C ASN A 117 7.61 -3.48 12.64
N ASP A 118 6.55 -4.25 12.35
CA ASP A 118 6.64 -5.52 11.61
C ASP A 118 5.57 -5.63 10.49
N CYS A 119 5.05 -4.49 10.03
CA CYS A 119 4.10 -4.46 8.92
C CYS A 119 4.44 -3.38 7.88
N PHE A 120 4.07 -3.64 6.64
CA PHE A 120 3.97 -2.57 5.64
C PHE A 120 2.67 -1.79 5.83
N ILE A 121 2.79 -0.46 5.75
CA ILE A 121 1.66 0.46 5.86
C ILE A 121 1.30 0.92 4.45
N PRO A 122 0.02 0.93 4.06
CA PRO A 122 -0.38 1.44 2.75
C PRO A 122 0.14 2.84 2.48
N CYS A 123 0.59 3.08 1.24
CA CYS A 123 1.36 4.28 0.90
C CYS A 123 0.61 5.59 1.12
N THR A 124 -0.69 5.64 0.76
CA THR A 124 -1.53 6.84 0.94
C THR A 124 -1.69 7.24 2.41
N PRO A 125 -2.21 6.39 3.33
CA PRO A 125 -2.34 6.77 4.73
C PRO A 125 -0.99 7.02 5.40
N ASN A 126 0.08 6.34 4.99
CA ASN A 126 1.43 6.64 5.47
C ASN A 126 1.88 8.06 5.05
N GLY A 127 1.63 8.44 3.80
CA GLY A 127 1.88 9.79 3.31
C GLY A 127 1.05 10.85 4.03
N CYS A 128 -0.24 10.59 4.31
CA CYS A 128 -1.08 11.47 5.12
C CYS A 128 -0.51 11.68 6.53
N LEU A 129 -0.09 10.60 7.19
CA LEU A 129 0.52 10.69 8.52
C LEU A 129 1.82 11.49 8.50
N GLU A 130 2.65 11.31 7.47
CA GLU A 130 3.89 12.06 7.30
C GLU A 130 3.61 13.56 7.08
N LEU A 131 2.61 13.91 6.27
CA LEU A 131 2.18 15.31 6.11
C LEU A 131 1.70 15.92 7.42
N ILE A 132 0.94 15.17 8.24
CA ILE A 132 0.53 15.63 9.58
C ILE A 132 1.76 15.87 10.45
N ARG A 133 2.73 14.95 10.48
CA ARG A 133 3.97 15.09 11.25
C ARG A 133 4.76 16.33 10.87
N GLN A 134 4.81 16.68 9.58
CA GLN A 134 5.50 17.88 9.09
C GLN A 134 4.88 19.20 9.58
N THR A 135 3.66 19.20 10.10
CA THR A 135 3.07 20.38 10.75
C THR A 135 3.74 20.71 12.10
N GLY A 136 4.44 19.74 12.70
CA GLY A 136 4.99 19.84 14.06
C GLY A 136 3.95 19.67 15.18
N VAL A 137 2.67 19.48 14.84
CA VAL A 137 1.60 19.24 15.81
C VAL A 137 1.53 17.75 16.12
N SER A 138 1.59 17.41 17.41
CA SER A 138 1.40 16.04 17.87
C SER A 138 -0.05 15.60 17.73
N VAL A 139 -0.26 14.41 17.19
CA VAL A 139 -1.58 13.76 17.11
C VAL A 139 -1.98 13.06 18.42
N ALA A 140 -1.04 12.87 19.34
CA ALA A 140 -1.31 12.21 20.62
C ALA A 140 -2.33 13.03 21.44
N GLY A 141 -3.42 12.39 21.87
CA GLY A 141 -4.50 13.00 22.62
C GLY A 141 -5.49 13.83 21.80
N LYS A 142 -5.28 13.97 20.47
CA LYS A 142 -6.17 14.69 19.56
C LYS A 142 -7.38 13.84 19.16
N HIS A 143 -8.48 14.49 18.85
CA HIS A 143 -9.66 13.88 18.24
C HIS A 143 -9.53 13.95 16.71
N ALA A 144 -9.14 12.84 16.08
CA ALA A 144 -9.02 12.74 14.64
C ALA A 144 -10.28 12.14 14.01
N VAL A 145 -10.70 12.69 12.86
CA VAL A 145 -11.86 12.18 12.10
C VAL A 145 -11.40 11.69 10.74
N VAL A 146 -11.72 10.43 10.42
CA VAL A 146 -11.45 9.82 9.11
C VAL A 146 -12.78 9.65 8.36
N ILE A 147 -12.95 10.34 7.25
CA ILE A 147 -14.13 10.19 6.38
C ILE A 147 -13.83 9.14 5.30
N GLY A 148 -14.35 7.93 5.48
CA GLY A 148 -14.14 6.80 4.59
C GLY A 148 -13.51 5.62 5.30
N ARG A 149 -13.79 4.40 4.80
CA ARG A 149 -13.37 3.13 5.41
C ARG A 149 -12.90 2.09 4.38
N SER A 150 -12.33 2.57 3.27
CA SER A 150 -11.79 1.68 2.24
C SER A 150 -10.58 0.92 2.76
N LYS A 151 -10.32 -0.27 2.19
CA LYS A 151 -9.12 -1.08 2.50
C LYS A 151 -7.82 -0.34 2.15
N ILE A 152 -7.86 0.52 1.11
CA ILE A 152 -6.67 1.22 0.58
C ILE A 152 -6.29 2.44 1.43
N VAL A 153 -7.27 3.15 2.01
CA VAL A 153 -7.02 4.45 2.67
C VAL A 153 -7.70 4.56 4.04
N GLY A 154 -9.03 4.49 4.10
CA GLY A 154 -9.76 4.89 5.29
C GLY A 154 -9.48 4.02 6.52
N ALA A 155 -9.55 2.70 6.37
CA ALA A 155 -9.27 1.77 7.46
C ALA A 155 -7.81 1.86 7.96
N PRO A 156 -6.77 1.77 7.11
CA PRO A 156 -5.39 1.93 7.57
C PRO A 156 -5.09 3.34 8.12
N MET A 157 -5.75 4.40 7.64
CA MET A 157 -5.60 5.74 8.22
C MET A 157 -6.12 5.80 9.66
N HIS A 158 -7.26 5.16 9.93
CA HIS A 158 -7.78 5.02 11.29
C HIS A 158 -6.75 4.34 12.20
N ASP A 159 -6.20 3.20 11.76
CA ASP A 159 -5.26 2.42 12.55
C ASP A 159 -3.98 3.22 12.85
N LEU A 160 -3.45 3.93 11.84
CA LEU A 160 -2.29 4.79 12.04
C LEU A 160 -2.53 5.90 13.06
N LEU A 161 -3.66 6.61 12.99
CA LEU A 161 -3.98 7.67 13.94
C LEU A 161 -4.16 7.10 15.35
N LEU A 162 -4.85 5.97 15.48
CA LEU A 162 -5.06 5.28 16.75
C LEU A 162 -3.73 4.88 17.39
N TRP A 163 -2.83 4.27 16.62
CA TRP A 163 -1.52 3.84 17.12
C TRP A 163 -0.50 4.96 17.27
N ASN A 164 -0.79 6.17 16.78
CA ASN A 164 -0.10 7.41 17.16
C ASN A 164 -0.85 8.15 18.29
N HIS A 165 -1.73 7.45 19.03
CA HIS A 165 -2.41 7.89 20.25
C HIS A 165 -3.49 8.98 20.05
N ALA A 166 -4.07 9.11 18.86
CA ALA A 166 -5.28 9.91 18.67
C ALA A 166 -6.53 9.14 19.16
N THR A 167 -7.55 9.88 19.59
CA THR A 167 -8.93 9.37 19.64
C THR A 167 -9.51 9.47 18.24
N VAL A 168 -9.91 8.35 17.65
CA VAL A 168 -10.30 8.33 16.22
C VAL A 168 -11.79 8.07 16.06
N THR A 169 -12.45 8.88 15.23
CA THR A 169 -13.81 8.63 14.74
C THR A 169 -13.79 8.33 13.26
N THR A 170 -14.29 7.15 12.86
CA THR A 170 -14.42 6.77 11.44
C THR A 170 -15.84 7.05 10.96
N CYS A 171 -15.99 7.94 9.99
CA CYS A 171 -17.25 8.24 9.31
C CYS A 171 -17.34 7.52 7.96
N HIS A 172 -18.56 7.32 7.46
CA HIS A 172 -18.83 6.67 6.17
C HIS A 172 -20.22 7.07 5.63
N SER A 173 -20.62 6.48 4.50
CA SER A 173 -21.90 6.76 3.79
C SER A 173 -23.18 6.49 4.60
N LYS A 174 -23.07 6.04 5.85
CA LYS A 174 -24.19 5.75 6.76
C LYS A 174 -24.06 6.51 8.09
N THR A 175 -23.08 7.43 8.20
CA THR A 175 -22.92 8.27 9.39
C THR A 175 -24.06 9.30 9.43
N PRO A 176 -24.88 9.31 10.48
CA PRO A 176 -25.82 10.40 10.70
C PRO A 176 -25.06 11.67 11.10
N ASP A 177 -25.54 12.82 10.63
CA ASP A 177 -24.97 14.15 10.90
C ASP A 177 -23.43 14.21 10.72
N LEU A 178 -22.98 13.94 9.49
CA LEU A 178 -21.57 14.04 9.14
C LEU A 178 -20.95 15.42 9.49
N PRO A 179 -21.63 16.56 9.25
CA PRO A 179 -21.12 17.87 9.67
C PRO A 179 -20.81 17.96 11.16
N GLU A 180 -21.67 17.43 12.04
CA GLU A 180 -21.41 17.40 13.48
C GLU A 180 -20.15 16.59 13.81
N GLN A 181 -19.99 15.41 13.20
CA GLN A 181 -18.81 14.56 13.45
C GLN A 181 -17.52 15.26 13.01
N VAL A 182 -17.53 15.89 11.83
CA VAL A 182 -16.37 16.62 11.30
C VAL A 182 -16.04 17.85 12.15
N GLY A 183 -17.06 18.53 12.71
CA GLY A 183 -16.86 19.67 13.60
C GLY A 183 -16.15 19.34 14.92
N ARG A 184 -15.99 18.06 15.26
CA ARG A 184 -15.24 17.60 16.44
C ARG A 184 -13.76 17.31 16.16
N ALA A 185 -13.32 17.39 14.90
CA ALA A 185 -11.94 17.12 14.52
C ALA A 185 -11.01 18.25 14.97
N ASP A 186 -9.93 17.93 15.69
CA ASP A 186 -8.78 18.83 15.91
C ASP A 186 -7.95 19.00 14.62
#